data_AF-A0A5E8GZQ5-F1
#
_entry.id   AF-A0A5E8GZQ5-F1
#
_cell.length_a   1.000
_cell.length_b   1.000
_cell.length_c   1.000
_cell.angle_alpha   90.00
_cell.angle_beta   90.00
_cell.angle_gamma   90.00
#
_symmetry.space_group_name_H-M   'P 1'
#
loop_
_entity.id
_entity.type
_entity.pdbx_description
1 polymer ?
#
loop_
_entity_poly.entity_id
_entity_poly.type
_entity_poly.pdbx_seq_one_letter_code
_entity_poly.pdbx_strand_id
1 'polypeptide(L)'
;MSALDRKKLGAAFLAAREKRALSLRQVEERTGVSRSTIGRAERGHADGYVTADAVVILGAFYQIDPRDFVCLFHGNTPSGQTLMEPAG
;
A
#
# COMPACT_ATOMS: atom_id res chain seq x y z
N MET A 1 -0.40 -15.98 2.29
CA MET A 1 -1.20 -14.93 1.61
C MET A 1 -0.26 -13.77 1.27
N SER A 2 -0.49 -13.04 0.19
CA SER A 2 0.22 -11.80 -0.11
C SER A 2 -0.61 -10.61 0.35
N ALA A 3 -0.02 -9.62 0.99
CA ALA A 3 -0.71 -8.40 1.39
C ALA A 3 0.02 -7.16 0.89
N LEU A 4 -0.75 -6.17 0.44
CA LEU A 4 -0.21 -4.88 0.04
C LEU A 4 0.21 -4.07 1.28
N ASP A 5 1.47 -3.64 1.34
CA ASP A 5 1.95 -2.68 2.32
C ASP A 5 1.45 -1.28 1.96
N ARG A 6 0.19 -1.01 2.31
CA ARG A 6 -0.51 0.26 2.06
C ARG A 6 0.20 1.46 2.68
N LYS A 7 0.96 1.27 3.76
CA LYS A 7 1.67 2.36 4.43
C LYS A 7 2.87 2.79 3.60
N LYS A 8 3.68 1.85 3.13
CA LYS A 8 4.82 2.15 2.25
C LYS A 8 4.36 2.68 0.89
N LEU A 9 3.34 2.08 0.29
CA LEU A 9 2.82 2.55 -0.99
C LEU A 9 2.22 3.96 -0.88
N GLY A 10 1.44 4.23 0.18
CA GLY A 10 0.89 5.57 0.43
C GLY A 10 1.97 6.63 0.61
N ALA A 11 3.01 6.32 1.39
CA ALA A 11 4.16 7.20 1.56
C ALA A 11 4.90 7.46 0.23
N ALA A 12 5.03 6.44 -0.62
CA ALA A 12 5.63 6.58 -1.95
C ALA A 12 4.82 7.51 -2.87
N PHE A 13 3.48 7.40 -2.85
CA PHE A 13 2.61 8.34 -3.58
C PHE A 13 2.75 9.78 -3.07
N LEU A 14 2.75 9.98 -1.75
CA LEU A 14 2.94 11.30 -1.16
C LEU A 14 4.27 11.92 -1.58
N ALA A 15 5.37 11.18 -1.43
CA ALA A 15 6.70 11.64 -1.81
C ALA A 15 6.79 11.98 -3.31
N ALA A 16 6.18 11.17 -4.17
CA ALA A 16 6.14 11.43 -5.61
C ALA A 16 5.33 12.69 -5.96
N ARG A 17 4.21 12.94 -5.26
CA ARG A 17 3.40 14.14 -5.43
C ARG A 17 4.16 15.40 -5.00
N GLU A 18 4.77 15.36 -3.82
CA GLU A 18 5.54 16.48 -3.26
C GLU A 18 6.77 16.81 -4.11
N LYS A 19 7.51 15.78 -4.58
CA LYS A 19 8.63 15.97 -5.50
C LYS A 19 8.24 16.69 -6.79
N ARG A 20 7.00 16.51 -7.24
CA ARG A 20 6.45 17.16 -8.45
C ARG A 20 5.73 18.47 -8.13
N ALA A 21 5.73 18.92 -6.87
CA ALA A 21 5.01 20.10 -6.39
C ALA A 21 3.52 20.15 -6.79
N LEU A 22 2.86 18.98 -6.81
CA LEU A 22 1.46 18.87 -7.21
C LEU A 22 0.52 18.97 -6.01
N SER A 23 -0.53 19.77 -6.16
CA SER A 23 -1.69 19.75 -5.27
C SER A 23 -2.58 18.53 -5.55
N LEU A 24 -3.35 18.10 -4.55
CA LEU A 24 -4.33 17.01 -4.75
C LEU A 24 -5.33 17.32 -5.87
N ARG A 25 -5.70 18.59 -6.05
CA ARG A 25 -6.60 19.04 -7.12
C ARG A 25 -5.99 18.79 -8.51
N GLN A 26 -4.72 19.14 -8.69
CA GLN A 26 -4.03 18.89 -9.96
C GLN A 26 -3.89 17.39 -10.27
N VAL A 27 -3.74 16.56 -9.23
CA VAL A 27 -3.71 15.10 -9.39
C VAL A 27 -5.09 14.58 -9.80
N GLU A 28 -6.16 15.07 -9.17
CA GLU A 28 -7.55 14.74 -9.53
C GLU A 28 -7.85 15.15 -10.98
N GLU A 29 -7.48 16.37 -11.39
CA GLU A 29 -7.68 16.87 -12.77
C GLU A 29 -6.94 16.02 -13.82
N ARG A 30 -5.81 15.39 -13.45
CA ARG A 30 -4.98 14.60 -14.37
C ARG A 30 -5.31 13.11 -14.39
N THR A 31 -5.84 12.59 -13.29
CA THR A 31 -6.06 11.15 -13.11
C THR A 31 -7.54 10.77 -13.02
N GLY A 32 -8.43 11.73 -12.77
CA GLY A 32 -9.83 11.49 -12.45
C GLY A 32 -10.06 10.88 -11.06
N VAL A 33 -9.00 10.57 -10.31
CA VAL A 33 -9.11 10.02 -8.95
C VAL A 33 -9.45 11.14 -7.98
N SER A 34 -10.51 10.97 -7.19
CA SER A 34 -10.97 12.05 -6.32
C SER A 34 -9.90 12.48 -5.30
N ARG A 35 -9.87 13.78 -4.96
CA ARG A 35 -8.96 14.31 -3.90
C ARG A 35 -9.06 13.54 -2.58
N SER A 36 -10.27 13.13 -2.21
CA SER A 36 -10.53 12.33 -1.00
C SER A 36 -9.87 10.95 -1.09
N THR A 37 -9.99 10.28 -2.23
CA THR A 37 -9.35 8.97 -2.47
C THR A 37 -7.82 9.10 -2.46
N ILE A 38 -7.26 10.11 -3.15
CA ILE A 38 -5.81 10.36 -3.17
C ILE A 38 -5.30 10.58 -1.74
N GLY A 39 -5.94 11.47 -0.98
CA GLY A 39 -5.51 11.75 0.40
C GLY A 39 -5.61 10.53 1.33
N ARG A 40 -6.62 9.67 1.15
CA ARG A 40 -6.72 8.40 1.90
C ARG A 40 -5.62 7.41 1.49
N ALA A 41 -5.33 7.31 0.20
CA ALA A 41 -4.26 6.46 -0.33
C ALA A 41 -2.89 6.90 0.22
N GLU A 42 -2.58 8.21 0.17
CA GLU A 42 -1.32 8.78 0.70
C GLU A 42 -1.13 8.50 2.21
N ARG A 43 -2.21 8.46 2.99
CA ARG A 43 -2.16 8.09 4.42
C ARG A 43 -2.12 6.58 4.68
N GLY A 44 -2.18 5.76 3.64
CA GLY A 44 -2.26 4.30 3.74
C GLY A 44 -3.56 3.81 4.40
N HIS A 45 -4.65 4.59 4.30
CA HIS A 45 -5.96 4.22 4.85
C HIS A 45 -6.64 3.16 3.97
N ALA A 46 -7.30 2.16 4.56
CA ALA A 46 -7.92 1.05 3.84
C ALA A 46 -8.82 1.50 2.68
N ASP A 47 -9.68 2.49 2.95
CA ASP A 47 -10.60 3.09 1.98
C ASP A 47 -9.94 3.68 0.73
N GLY A 48 -8.65 4.04 0.80
CA GLY A 48 -7.89 4.53 -0.36
C GLY A 48 -7.50 3.43 -1.34
N TYR A 49 -7.67 2.16 -0.96
CA TYR A 49 -7.26 0.96 -1.70
C TYR A 49 -8.45 0.01 -1.92
N VAL A 50 -9.69 0.50 -1.79
CA VAL A 50 -10.91 -0.31 -1.94
C VAL A 50 -11.06 -0.84 -3.36
N THR A 51 -10.66 -0.05 -4.35
CA THR A 51 -10.63 -0.48 -5.75
C THR A 51 -9.20 -0.52 -6.26
N ALA A 52 -8.89 -1.53 -7.08
CA ALA A 52 -7.59 -1.65 -7.72
C ALA A 52 -7.33 -0.47 -8.68
N ASP A 53 -8.38 0.07 -9.31
CA ASP A 53 -8.29 1.13 -10.31
C ASP A 53 -7.55 2.37 -9.79
N ALA A 54 -7.91 2.87 -8.61
CA ALA A 54 -7.26 4.06 -8.05
C ALA A 54 -5.75 3.81 -7.81
N VAL A 55 -5.39 2.61 -7.35
CA VAL A 55 -4.01 2.22 -7.08
C VAL A 55 -3.22 2.11 -8.38
N VAL A 56 -3.80 1.49 -9.41
CA VAL A 56 -3.17 1.32 -10.73
C VAL A 56 -3.02 2.67 -11.43
N ILE A 57 -4.05 3.52 -11.40
CA ILE A 57 -4.01 4.87 -11.99
C ILE A 57 -2.94 5.73 -11.31
N LEU A 58 -2.92 5.77 -9.98
CA LEU A 58 -1.91 6.55 -9.24
C LEU A 58 -0.51 5.97 -9.42
N GLY A 59 -0.38 4.63 -9.46
CA GLY A 59 0.88 3.95 -9.77
C GLY A 59 1.42 4.33 -11.14
N ALA A 60 0.59 4.24 -12.19
CA ALA A 60 0.96 4.65 -13.53
C ALA A 60 1.32 6.15 -13.61
N PHE A 61 0.52 7.01 -12.98
CA PHE A 61 0.77 8.46 -12.95
C PHE A 61 2.11 8.81 -12.29
N TYR A 62 2.42 8.19 -11.15
CA TYR A 62 3.66 8.45 -10.42
C TYR A 62 4.86 7.60 -10.86
N GLN A 63 4.67 6.67 -11.80
CA GLN A 63 5.67 5.68 -12.20
C GLN A 63 6.14 4.82 -11.02
N ILE A 64 5.18 4.37 -10.21
CA ILE A 64 5.38 3.49 -9.06
C ILE A 64 4.64 2.18 -9.34
N ASP A 65 5.33 1.05 -9.30
CA ASP A 65 4.71 -0.26 -9.44
C ASP A 65 4.18 -0.74 -8.06
N PRO A 66 2.85 -0.90 -7.88
CA PRO A 66 2.30 -1.38 -6.60
C PRO A 66 2.79 -2.77 -6.20
N ARG A 67 3.30 -3.57 -7.16
CA ARG A 67 3.81 -4.92 -6.91
C ARG A 67 5.07 -4.91 -6.04
N ASP A 68 5.85 -3.83 -6.07
CA ASP A 68 7.04 -3.64 -5.22
C ASP A 68 6.68 -3.52 -3.73
N PHE A 69 5.40 -3.33 -3.42
CA PHE A 69 4.88 -3.14 -2.08
C PHE A 69 4.09 -4.35 -1.57
N VAL A 70 4.15 -5.49 -2.27
CA VAL A 70 3.47 -6.71 -1.86
C VAL A 70 4.36 -7.50 -0.90
N CYS A 71 3.91 -7.67 0.34
CA CYS A 71 4.53 -8.55 1.32
C CYS A 71 4.06 -9.99 1.09
N LEU A 72 4.99 -10.91 0.88
CA LEU A 72 4.72 -12.35 0.90
C LEU A 72 4.74 -12.82 2.36
N PHE A 73 3.60 -13.24 2.89
CA PHE A 73 3.61 -14.03 4.13
C PHE A 73 4.12 -15.43 3.78
N HIS A 74 5.41 -15.67 4.02
CA HIS A 74 5.89 -17.03 4.21
C HIS A 74 5.33 -17.48 5.56
N GLY A 75 4.43 -18.47 5.52
CA GLY A 75 3.89 -19.07 6.73
C GLY A 75 5.02 -19.75 7.50
N ASN A 76 5.68 -19.03 8.40
CA ASN A 76 6.35 -19.66 9.52
C ASN A 76 5.26 -20.08 10.49
N THR A 77 4.66 -21.25 10.24
CA THR A 77 4.14 -22.05 11.33
C THR A 77 5.34 -22.28 12.26
N PRO A 78 5.30 -21.85 13.52
CA PRO A 78 6.28 -22.34 14.48
C PRO A 78 5.97 -23.82 14.71
N SER A 79 6.55 -24.68 13.88
CA SER A 79 6.72 -26.10 14.14
C SER A 79 7.83 -26.24 15.18
N GLY A 80 7.52 -25.82 16.39
CA GLY A 80 8.36 -26.00 17.57
C GLY A 80 7.49 -26.61 18.65
N GLN A 81 7.25 -27.91 18.52
CA GLN A 81 6.80 -28.76 19.62
C GLN A 81 7.75 -28.53 20.81
N THR A 82 7.21 -28.08 21.93
CA THR A 82 7.71 -28.48 23.25
C THR A 82 6.54 -29.11 23.99
N LEU A 83 6.16 -30.31 23.55
CA LEU A 83 5.66 -31.33 24.46
C LEU A 83 6.91 -32.00 25.03
N MET A 84 7.39 -31.52 26.18
CA MET A 84 8.08 -32.38 27.12
C MET A 84 7.24 -32.41 28.39
N GLU A 85 6.56 -33.54 28.54
CA GLU A 85 5.98 -34.00 29.80
C GLU A 85 7.08 -34.16 30.89
N PRO A 86 6.71 -34.15 32.17
CA PRO A 86 7.66 -34.22 33.27
C PRO A 86 8.19 -35.63 33.45
N ALA A 87 9.49 -35.78 33.66
CA ALA A 87 10.07 -37.00 34.23
C ALA A 87 11.36 -36.66 35.01
N GLY A 88 11.29 -36.85 36.33
CA GLY A 88 12.43 -36.74 37.24
C GLY A 88 12.05 -36.11 38.57
#